data_AF-A0A952TY80-F1
#
_entry.id   AF-A0A952TY80-F1
#
_cell.length_a   1.000
_cell.length_b   1.000
_cell.length_c   1.000
_cell.angle_alpha   90.00
_cell.angle_beta   90.00
_cell.angle_gamma   90.00
#
_symmetry.space_group_name_H-M   'P 1'
#
loop_
_entity.id
_entity.type
_entity.pdbx_description
1 polymer ?
#
loop_
_entity_poly.entity_id
_entity_poly.type
_entity_poly.pdbx_seq_one_letter_code
_entity_poly.pdbx_strand_id
1 'polypeptide(L)' 'MRLTPPTKVVFWISAILTVVALLGALGVVAALAPYAAWLAIAGAAILLAGNALKGF' A
#
# COMPACT_ATOMS: atom_id res chain seq x y z
N MET A 1 -15.05 -16.39 -0.50
CA MET A 1 -14.76 -15.22 0.36
C MET A 1 -15.35 -13.99 -0.29
N ARG A 2 -16.32 -13.31 0.34
CA ARG A 2 -16.92 -12.07 -0.18
C ARG A 2 -16.08 -10.88 0.29
N LEU A 3 -14.93 -10.66 -0.35
CA LEU A 3 -14.13 -9.45 -0.13
C LEU A 3 -14.93 -8.26 -0.65
N THR A 4 -15.13 -7.25 0.21
CA THR A 4 -15.81 -6.03 -0.21
C THR A 4 -14.88 -5.20 -1.07
N PRO A 5 -15.35 -4.60 -2.18
CA PRO A 5 -14.52 -3.72 -2.98
C PRO A 5 -14.04 -2.54 -2.12
N PRO A 6 -12.73 -2.25 -2.08
CA PRO A 6 -12.19 -1.09 -1.38
C PRO A 6 -12.68 0.18 -2.09
N THR A 7 -12.79 1.30 -1.38
CA THR A 7 -13.09 2.57 -2.04
C THR A 7 -12.00 2.90 -3.08
N LYS A 8 -12.38 3.58 -4.17
CA LYS A 8 -11.41 3.98 -5.22
C LYS A 8 -10.22 4.75 -4.63
N VAL A 9 -10.47 5.57 -3.61
CA VAL A 9 -9.44 6.36 -2.93
C VAL A 9 -8.45 5.47 -2.19
N VAL A 10 -8.95 4.49 -1.40
CA VAL A 10 -8.10 3.54 -0.66
C VAL A 10 -7.27 2.65 -1.59
N PHE A 11 -7.86 2.23 -2.71
CA PHE A 11 -7.13 1.48 -3.74
C PHE A 11 -5.98 2.29 -4.34
N TRP A 12 -6.23 3.55 -4.72
CA TRP A 12 -5.16 4.40 -5.29
C TRP A 12 -4.08 4.77 -4.26
N ILE A 13 -4.44 5.03 -3.00
CA ILE A 13 -3.48 5.31 -1.93
C ILE A 13 -2.57 4.10 -1.69
N SER A 14 -3.15 2.91 -1.56
CA SER A 14 -2.38 1.68 -1.38
C SER A 14 -1.49 1.39 -2.59
N ALA A 15 -1.99 1.55 -3.81
CA ALA A 15 -1.21 1.36 -5.03
C ALA A 15 0.01 2.30 -5.08
N ILE A 16 -0.17 3.58 -4.78
CA ILE A 16 0.94 4.56 -4.76
C ILE A 16 1.95 4.18 -3.67
N LEU A 17 1.49 3.88 -2.45
CA LEU A 17 2.37 3.45 -1.35
C LEU A 17 3.18 2.21 -1.70
N THR A 18 2.56 1.21 -2.35
CA THR A 18 3.24 0.01 -2.81
C THR A 18 4.27 0.32 -3.89
N VAL A 19 3.98 1.19 -4.85
CA VAL A 19 4.95 1.60 -5.89
C VAL A 19 6.14 2.34 -5.25
N VAL A 20 5.89 3.27 -4.34
CA VAL A 20 6.94 4.03 -3.64
C VAL A 20 7.81 3.10 -2.78
N ALA A 21 7.20 2.13 -2.12
CA ALA A 21 7.92 1.09 -1.38
C ALA A 21 8.81 0.24 -2.29
N LEU A 22 8.31 -0.15 -3.47
CA LEU A 22 9.07 -0.92 -4.46
C LEU A 22 10.28 -0.14 -4.97
N LEU A 23 10.12 1.16 -5.22
CA LEU A 23 11.21 2.05 -5.65
C LEU A 23 12.28 2.21 -4.57
N GLY A 24 11.88 2.28 -3.30
CA GLY A 24 12.81 2.26 -2.17
C GLY A 24 13.53 0.91 -2.02
N ALA A 25 12.83 -0.20 -2.21
CA ALA A 25 13.38 -1.56 -2.10
C ALA A 25 14.36 -1.91 -3.23
N LEU A 26 14.11 -1.41 -4.45
CA LEU A 26 15.01 -1.53 -5.60
C LEU A 26 16.24 -0.62 -5.51
N GLY A 27 16.35 0.21 -4.46
CA GLY A 27 17.46 1.15 -4.28
C GLY A 27 17.47 2.29 -5.30
N VAL A 28 16.39 2.49 -6.07
CA VAL A 28 16.25 3.60 -7.03
C VAL A 28 16.28 4.93 -6.28
N VAL A 29 15.78 4.96 -5.05
CA VAL A 29 15.86 6.11 -4.15
C VAL A 29 16.47 5.69 -2.81
N ALA A 30 17.77 5.96 -2.65
CA ALA A 30 18.53 5.60 -1.44
C ALA A 30 17.94 6.19 -0.14
N ALA A 31 17.32 7.37 -0.21
CA ALA A 31 16.63 7.99 0.92
C ALA A 31 15.40 7.20 1.42
N LEU A 32 14.81 6.36 0.56
CA LEU A 32 13.64 5.54 0.91
C LEU A 32 14.01 4.11 1.34
N ALA A 33 15.26 3.67 1.20
CA ALA A 33 15.68 2.32 1.57
C ALA A 33 15.29 1.90 3.02
N PRO A 34 15.48 2.74 4.06
CA PRO A 34 15.08 2.35 5.42
C PRO A 34 13.56 2.35 5.64
N TYR A 35 12.80 3.07 4.81
CA TYR A 35 11.34 3.19 4.92
C TYR A 35 10.59 2.27 3.95
N ALA A 36 11.28 1.66 2.98
CA ALA A 36 10.68 0.84 1.93
C ALA A 36 9.83 -0.30 2.49
N ALA A 37 10.35 -1.03 3.49
CA ALA A 37 9.61 -2.10 4.14
C ALA A 37 8.35 -1.57 4.86
N TRP A 38 8.45 -0.43 5.54
CA TRP A 38 7.33 0.19 6.25
C TRP A 38 6.26 0.72 5.29
N LEU A 39 6.66 1.30 4.16
CA LEU A 39 5.74 1.76 3.12
C LEU A 39 5.03 0.59 2.44
N ALA A 40 5.71 -0.53 2.22
CA ALA A 40 5.09 -1.74 1.69
C ALA A 40 4.05 -2.30 2.68
N ILE A 41 4.40 -2.36 3.97
CA ILE A 41 3.50 -2.81 5.04
C ILE A 41 2.30 -1.88 5.14
N ALA A 42 2.51 -0.56 5.11
CA ALA A 42 1.42 0.42 5.18
C ALA A 42 0.47 0.33 3.96
N GLY A 43 1.03 0.23 2.74
CA GLY A 43 0.23 0.05 1.52
C GLY A 43 -0.59 -1.24 1.55
N ALA A 44 0.02 -2.36 1.95
CA ALA A 44 -0.66 -3.65 2.11
C ALA A 44 -1.72 -3.63 3.20
N ALA A 45 -1.44 -2.97 4.34
CA ALA A 45 -2.40 -2.83 5.44
C ALA A 45 -3.62 -2.01 5.05
N ILE A 46 -3.43 -0.91 4.31
CA ILE A 46 -4.52 -0.07 3.79
C ILE A 46 -5.36 -0.83 2.77
N LEU A 47 -4.75 -1.61 1.87
CA LEU A 47 -5.47 -2.44 0.90
C LEU A 47 -6.25 -3.57 1.59
N LEU A 48 -5.65 -4.22 2.59
CA LEU A 48 -6.31 -5.24 3.40
C LEU A 48 -7.48 -4.65 4.19
N ALA A 49 -7.30 -3.49 4.80
CA ALA A 49 -8.36 -2.78 5.51
C ALA A 49 -9.50 -2.41 4.57
N GLY A 50 -9.20 -1.89 3.37
CA GLY A 50 -10.20 -1.60 2.34
C GLY A 50 -10.98 -2.83 1.86
N ASN A 51 -10.30 -3.98 1.76
CA ASN A 51 -10.95 -5.23 1.35
C ASN A 51 -11.75 -5.92 2.47
N ALA A 52 -11.34 -5.74 3.73
CA ALA A 52 -11.95 -6.36 4.90
C ALA A 52 -13.09 -5.53 5.52
N LEU A 53 -13.01 -4.20 5.43
CA LEU A 53 -13.97 -3.28 6.00
C LEU A 53 -14.86 -2.68 4.91
N LYS A 54 -16.16 -2.97 4.99
CA LYS A 54 -17.15 -2.44 4.05
C LYS A 54 -17.28 -0.92 4.22
N GLY A 55 -16.87 -0.14 3.22
CA GLY A 55 -16.99 1.32 3.21
C GLY A 55 -15.71 2.08 3.60
N PHE A 56 -14.57 1.40 3.64
CA PHE A 56 -13.25 2.00 3.80
C PHE A 56 -12.63 2.32 2.43
#